data_AF-A0AA42X783-F1
#
_entry.id   AF-A0AA42X783-F1
#
_cell.length_a   1.000
_cell.length_b   1.000
_cell.length_c   1.000
_cell.angle_alpha   90.00
_cell.angle_beta   90.00
_cell.angle_gamma   90.00
#
_symmetry.space_group_name_H-M   'P 1'
#
loop_
_entity.id
_entity.type
_entity.pdbx_description
1 polymer ?
#
loop_
_entity_poly.entity_id
_entity_poly.type
_entity_poly.pdbx_seq_one_letter_code
_entity_poly.pdbx_strand_id
1 'polypeptide(L)' 'MHVYLQHPDAGAQAPRFLRLSLQPDLFGGWELLRESGRVGARSQLRRELFLQADEARHAFEKARDAELHRGFQILSHGD' A
#
# COMPACT_ATOMS: atom_id res chain seq x y z
N MET A 1 -2.53 6.22 8.33
CA MET A 1 -2.01 6.78 7.05
C MET A 1 -2.44 5.86 5.92
N HIS A 2 -2.77 6.37 4.75
CA HIS A 2 -3.07 5.53 3.61
C HIS A 2 -2.50 6.14 2.33
N VAL A 3 -2.14 5.30 1.37
CA VAL A 3 -1.75 5.72 0.03
C VAL A 3 -2.21 4.69 -0.98
N TYR A 4 -2.69 5.17 -2.12
CA TYR A 4 -2.97 4.36 -3.29
C TYR A 4 -1.93 4.66 -4.35
N LEU A 5 -1.25 3.62 -4.82
CA LEU A 5 -0.30 3.70 -5.91
C LEU A 5 -0.79 2.86 -7.08
N GLN A 6 -0.53 3.35 -8.29
CA GLN A 6 -0.83 2.62 -9.51
C GLN A 6 0.38 2.65 -10.45
N HIS A 7 0.64 1.54 -11.10
CA HIS A 7 1.62 1.49 -12.17
C HIS A 7 0.95 2.00 -13.45
N PRO A 8 1.48 3.06 -14.10
CA PRO A 8 0.85 3.71 -15.25
C PRO A 8 0.79 2.81 -16.48
N ASP A 9 1.63 1.77 -16.52
CA ASP A 9 1.80 0.93 -17.70
C ASP A 9 1.32 -0.51 -17.48
N ALA A 10 0.41 -0.95 -18.34
CA ALA A 10 -0.02 -2.35 -18.44
C ALA A 10 -0.46 -2.76 -19.86
N GLY A 11 -0.20 -1.94 -20.89
CA GLY A 11 -0.63 -2.21 -22.26
C GLY A 11 -2.15 -2.52 -22.35
N ALA A 12 -2.51 -3.68 -22.88
CA ALA A 12 -3.91 -4.13 -22.98
C ALA A 12 -4.51 -4.67 -21.67
N GLN A 13 -3.74 -4.76 -20.59
CA GLN A 13 -4.20 -5.27 -19.29
C GLN A 13 -4.58 -4.12 -18.36
N ALA A 14 -5.50 -4.39 -17.42
CA ALA A 14 -5.81 -3.43 -16.37
C ALA A 14 -4.56 -3.09 -15.52
N PRO A 15 -4.42 -1.82 -15.09
CA PRO A 15 -3.23 -1.36 -14.39
C PRO A 15 -3.06 -2.07 -13.04
N ARG A 16 -1.80 -2.30 -12.66
CA ARG A 16 -1.47 -2.84 -11.34
C ARG A 16 -1.62 -1.76 -10.29
N PHE A 17 -2.09 -2.15 -9.11
CA PHE A 17 -2.23 -1.23 -7.98
C PHE A 17 -1.59 -1.78 -6.70
N LEU A 18 -1.29 -0.85 -5.81
CA LEU A 18 -0.95 -1.10 -4.41
C LEU A 18 -1.74 -0.12 -3.53
N ARG A 19 -2.47 -0.64 -2.54
CA ARG A 19 -3.03 0.15 -1.44
C ARG A 19 -2.26 -0.19 -0.17
N LEU A 20 -1.65 0.81 0.43
CA LEU A 20 -1.04 0.71 1.75
C LEU A 20 -1.90 1.45 2.76
N SER A 21 -2.22 0.80 3.87
CA SER A 21 -2.92 1.40 4.99
C SER A 21 -2.22 1.04 6.29
N LEU A 22 -1.85 2.05 7.06
CA LEU A 22 -1.29 1.92 8.40
C LEU A 22 -2.32 2.40 9.42
N GLN A 23 -2.71 1.52 10.35
CA GLN A 23 -3.73 1.79 11.37
C GLN A 23 -3.33 1.21 12.75
N PRO A 24 -3.79 1.81 13.86
CA PRO A 24 -3.71 1.18 15.18
C PRO A 24 -4.50 -0.13 15.21
N ASP A 25 -4.02 -1.10 15.97
CA ASP A 25 -4.81 -2.30 16.31
C ASP A 25 -5.59 -2.12 17.62
N LEU A 26 -6.35 -3.15 18.02
CA LEU A 26 -7.17 -3.14 19.25
C LEU A 26 -6.38 -3.39 20.54
N PHE A 27 -5.09 -3.70 20.46
CA PHE A 27 -4.22 -4.12 21.55
C PHE A 27 -3.06 -3.13 21.80
N GLY A 28 -3.11 -1.95 21.18
CA GLY A 28 -2.09 -0.90 21.32
C GLY A 28 -0.88 -1.05 20.39
N GLY A 29 -0.92 -2.03 19.48
CA GLY A 29 0.02 -2.15 18.37
C GLY A 29 -0.50 -1.48 17.09
N TRP A 30 0.11 -1.82 15.98
CA TRP A 30 -0.14 -1.25 14.67
C TRP A 30 -0.18 -2.33 13.59
N GLU A 31 -1.10 -2.20 12.64
CA GLU A 31 -1.16 -3.06 11.47
C GLU A 31 -0.84 -2.27 10.20
N LEU A 32 0.10 -2.79 9.40
CA LEU A 32 0.31 -2.38 8.01
C LEU A 32 -0.42 -3.35 7.10
N LEU A 33 -1.45 -2.86 6.41
CA LEU A 33 -2.14 -3.58 5.36
C LEU A 33 -1.55 -3.22 4.01
N ARG A 34 -1.23 -4.25 3.23
CA ARG A 34 -0.76 -4.15 1.85
C ARG A 34 -1.69 -4.93 0.93
N GLU A 35 -2.51 -4.22 0.19
CA GLU A 35 -3.38 -4.81 -0.82
C GLU A 35 -2.81 -4.54 -2.22
N SER A 36 -2.64 -5.59 -3.02
CA SER A 36 -2.08 -5.48 -4.37
C SER A 36 -2.89 -6.28 -5.37
N GLY A 37 -2.91 -5.85 -6.62
CA GLY A 37 -3.63 -6.55 -7.67
C GLY A 37 -3.66 -5.78 -8.97
N ARG A 38 -4.63 -6.13 -9.82
CA ARG A 38 -5.01 -5.34 -10.99
C ARG A 38 -6.39 -4.74 -10.73
N VAL A 39 -6.60 -3.51 -11.21
CA VAL A 39 -7.90 -2.85 -11.08
C VAL A 39 -8.98 -3.71 -11.76
N GLY A 40 -10.11 -3.93 -11.07
CA GLY A 40 -11.21 -4.76 -11.56
C GLY A 40 -10.99 -6.28 -11.49
N ALA A 41 -9.88 -6.75 -10.90
CA ALA A 41 -9.59 -8.16 -10.70
C ALA A 41 -9.45 -8.50 -9.20
N ARG A 42 -9.31 -9.80 -8.90
CA ARG A 42 -9.03 -10.27 -7.54
C ARG A 42 -7.71 -9.68 -7.01
N SER A 43 -7.72 -9.18 -5.78
CA SER A 43 -6.55 -8.67 -5.09
C SER A 43 -5.96 -9.69 -4.10
N GLN A 44 -4.71 -9.44 -3.69
CA GLN A 44 -4.06 -10.10 -2.57
C GLN A 44 -3.88 -9.08 -1.44
N LEU A 45 -4.36 -9.43 -0.25
CA LEU A 45 -4.14 -8.67 0.98
C LEU A 45 -3.06 -9.36 1.84
N ARG A 46 -2.06 -8.60 2.26
CA ARG A 46 -1.08 -8.99 3.26
C ARG A 46 -1.16 -8.04 4.45
N ARG A 47 -0.86 -8.57 5.64
CA ARG A 47 -0.83 -7.84 6.89
C ARG A 47 0.50 -8.07 7.59
N GLU A 48 1.06 -7.01 8.13
CA GLU A 48 2.23 -7.01 9.01
C GLU A 48 1.84 -6.31 10.32
N LEU A 49 2.29 -6.84 11.46
CA LEU A 49 1.98 -6.33 12.80
C LEU A 49 3.23 -5.74 13.43
N PHE A 50 3.08 -4.62 14.12
CA PHE A 50 4.15 -3.90 14.79
C PHE A 50 3.70 -3.50 16.19
N LEU A 51 4.61 -3.59 17.16
CA LEU A 51 4.33 -3.13 18.53
C LEU A 51 4.52 -1.62 18.66
N GLN A 52 5.42 -1.03 17.86
CA GLN A 52 5.79 0.37 17.94
C GLN A 52 5.31 1.14 16.70
N ALA A 53 4.75 2.33 16.93
CA ALA A 53 4.24 3.19 15.86
C ALA A 53 5.33 3.59 14.86
N ASP A 54 6.55 3.85 15.34
CA ASP A 54 7.68 4.29 14.51
C ASP A 54 8.18 3.18 13.59
N GLU A 55 8.24 1.94 14.09
CA GLU A 55 8.58 0.77 13.25
C GLU A 55 7.55 0.58 12.13
N ALA A 56 6.27 0.68 12.48
CA ALA A 56 5.17 0.54 11.54
C ALA A 56 5.18 1.65 10.47
N ARG A 57 5.52 2.88 10.88
CA ARG A 57 5.66 4.03 9.98
C ARG A 57 6.84 3.86 9.03
N HIS A 58 7.99 3.46 9.54
CA HIS A 58 9.17 3.20 8.71
C HIS A 58 8.90 2.06 7.72
N ALA A 59 8.19 1.01 8.12
CA ALA A 59 7.78 -0.06 7.21
C ALA A 59 6.81 0.42 6.11
N PHE A 60 5.85 1.29 6.45
CA PHE A 60 4.94 1.92 5.49
C PHE A 60 5.69 2.78 4.46
N GLU A 61 6.60 3.64 4.92
CA GLU A 61 7.41 4.51 4.05
C GLU A 61 8.31 3.70 3.13
N LYS A 62 9.03 2.72 3.68
CA LYS A 62 9.86 1.79 2.91
C LYS A 62 9.04 1.05 1.85
N ALA A 63 7.83 0.61 2.18
CA ALA A 63 6.93 -0.06 1.26
C ALA A 63 6.48 0.85 0.11
N ARG A 64 6.08 2.08 0.43
CA ARG A 64 5.69 3.10 -0.55
C ARG A 64 6.86 3.41 -1.47
N ASP A 65 8.00 3.74 -0.89
CA ASP A 65 9.18 4.18 -1.63
C ASP A 65 9.69 3.05 -2.53
N ALA A 66 9.68 1.80 -2.08
CA ALA A 66 10.05 0.66 -2.92
C ALA A 66 9.20 0.53 -4.20
N GLU A 67 7.89 0.80 -4.13
CA GLU A 67 7.05 0.78 -5.33
C GLU A 67 7.20 2.05 -6.19
N LEU A 68 7.44 3.21 -5.58
CA LEU A 68 7.79 4.44 -6.33
C LEU A 68 9.04 4.21 -7.19
N HIS A 69 10.08 3.59 -6.63
CA HIS A 69 11.28 3.22 -7.38
C HIS A 69 11.02 2.21 -8.50
N ARG A 70 9.90 1.46 -8.43
CA ARG A 70 9.45 0.52 -9.48
C ARG A 70 8.54 1.19 -10.52
N GLY A 71 8.39 2.51 -10.48
CA GLY A 71 7.58 3.26 -11.45
C GLY A 71 6.10 3.34 -11.11
N PHE A 72 5.68 2.89 -9.92
CA PHE A 72 4.34 3.23 -9.44
C PHE A 72 4.25 4.74 -9.16
N GLN A 73 3.06 5.29 -9.35
CA GLN A 73 2.76 6.68 -9.09
C GLN A 73 1.70 6.77 -7.99
N ILE A 74 1.85 7.75 -7.10
CA ILE A 74 0.80 8.06 -6.12
C ILE A 74 -0.35 8.70 -6.88
N LEU A 75 -1.54 8.13 -6.72
CA LEU A 75 -2.77 8.79 -7.15
C LEU A 75 -3.38 9.41 -5.92
N SER A 76 -3.46 10.74 -5.92
CA SER A 76 -4.29 11.47 -4.98
C SER A 76 -5.74 11.00 -5.21
N HIS A 77 -6.41 10.50 -4.18
CA HIS A 77 -7.86 10.42 -4.24
C HIS A 77 -8.34 11.86 -4.39
N GLY A 78 -9.03 12.18 -5.49
CA GLY A 78 -9.75 13.46 -5.58
C GLY A 78 -10.73 13.54 -4.42
N ASP A 79 -10.82 14.73 -3.84
CA ASP A 79 -11.73 15.08 -2.73
C ASP A 79 -13.17 14.58 -2.94
#